data_AF-A0A1J6KCM3-F1
#
_entry.id   AF-A0A1J6KCM3-F1
#
_cell.length_a   1.000
_cell.length_b   1.000
_cell.length_c   1.000
_cell.angle_alpha   90.00
_cell.angle_beta   90.00
_cell.angle_gamma   90.00
#
_symmetry.space_group_name_H-M   'P 1'
#
loop_
_entity.id
_entity.type
_entity.pdbx_description
1 polymer ?
#
loop_
_entity_poly.entity_id
_entity_poly.type
_entity_poly.pdbx_seq_one_letter_code
_entity_poly.pdbx_strand_id
1 'polypeptide(L)'
;MTDQNPDIPLQDVARRVGVANPARDLVAERDQEAQRDRAEAAAKRQRFQARRLQVEPPALHDPAIETAIAATAANFPLTRLFNPRVSTYIPCFATILYYLNYMDFLMAATKRWTDNCLGWVSPYSQIYISVLLYIQVMRAMESSDTLRPGSDISLFLREFLILYPMEGLRVPGPLVYGFKNLACFWPSADNSFGNVTPTLPASPGWSQDRRYAFNNAFASHLPNISLQISKLRSTCAAAMRAATTESLFFNDVDGPRRIATLFGTACTHSADELINMASPGFSFQATGGLRLWQDAANSLSFLNLPANFNIAEDAVQDSWISALRLKEDSTWFGPLAEMMSKYCQFWKGSCSLAECSPNSSAAGSVRCLLSGRSNLFQGPVWSAQIGAHTNTQCGHADQAGHYCLRSVEELSNCTAVI
;
A
#
# COMPACT_ATOMS: atom_id res chain seq x y z
N MET A 1 15.81 19.75 -82.46
CA MET A 1 16.81 19.32 -81.47
C MET A 1 16.19 18.17 -80.69
N THR A 2 16.57 16.98 -81.12
CA THR A 2 16.38 15.68 -80.48
C THR A 2 17.13 15.64 -79.15
N ASP A 3 16.49 15.15 -78.10
CA ASP A 3 17.21 14.42 -77.06
C ASP A 3 16.43 13.16 -76.70
N GLN A 4 17.05 12.03 -77.02
CA GLN A 4 16.62 10.68 -76.73
C GLN A 4 17.07 10.32 -75.31
N ASN A 5 16.20 9.71 -74.51
CA ASN A 5 16.65 8.90 -73.38
C ASN A 5 15.99 7.52 -73.51
N PRO A 6 16.78 6.43 -73.65
CA PRO A 6 16.27 5.12 -74.02
C PRO A 6 15.86 4.28 -72.81
N ASP A 7 14.90 3.39 -73.06
CA ASP A 7 14.78 2.05 -72.49
C ASP A 7 14.94 1.90 -70.96
N ILE A 8 13.82 2.05 -70.24
CA ILE A 8 13.59 1.21 -69.06
C ILE A 8 12.96 -0.09 -69.57
N PRO A 9 13.63 -1.24 -69.45
CA PRO A 9 13.07 -2.52 -69.89
C PRO A 9 11.80 -2.82 -69.07
N LEU A 10 10.68 -2.96 -69.78
CA LEU A 10 9.39 -3.44 -69.23
C LEU A 10 9.46 -4.82 -68.55
N GLN A 11 10.63 -5.48 -68.57
CA GLN A 11 10.86 -6.77 -67.91
C GLN A 11 11.02 -6.67 -66.39
N ASP A 12 11.28 -5.49 -65.81
CA ASP A 12 11.53 -5.37 -64.37
C ASP A 12 10.27 -5.08 -63.52
N VAL A 13 9.15 -4.75 -64.15
CA VAL A 13 7.86 -4.57 -63.46
C VAL A 13 7.20 -5.93 -63.16
N ALA A 14 7.44 -6.95 -64.00
CA ALA A 14 6.89 -8.29 -63.80
C ALA A 14 7.57 -9.07 -62.66
N ARG A 15 8.74 -8.63 -62.17
CA ARG A 15 9.45 -9.27 -61.06
C ARG A 15 8.98 -8.84 -59.66
N ARG A 16 8.12 -7.82 -59.56
CA ARG A 16 7.60 -7.32 -58.27
C ARG A 16 6.21 -7.84 -57.92
N VAL A 17 5.51 -8.53 -58.83
CA VAL A 17 4.32 -9.30 -58.47
C VAL A 17 4.81 -10.68 -58.10
N GLY A 18 5.05 -10.90 -56.81
CA GLY A 18 5.50 -12.19 -56.29
C GLY A 18 4.54 -13.30 -56.73
N VAL A 19 4.93 -14.07 -57.74
CA VAL A 19 4.23 -15.28 -58.14
C VAL A 19 4.27 -16.20 -56.93
N ALA A 20 3.10 -16.48 -56.36
CA ALA A 20 2.96 -17.38 -55.22
C ALA A 20 3.64 -18.70 -55.58
N ASN A 21 4.65 -19.09 -54.80
CA ASN A 21 5.37 -20.34 -55.01
C ASN A 21 4.36 -21.49 -54.92
N PRO A 22 4.08 -22.23 -56.00
CA PRO A 22 3.05 -23.28 -56.03
C PRO A 22 3.40 -24.48 -55.14
N ALA A 23 4.63 -24.53 -54.60
CA ALA A 23 5.06 -25.50 -53.62
C ALA A 23 4.78 -25.09 -52.15
N ARG A 24 4.23 -23.89 -51.88
CA ARG A 24 3.84 -23.48 -50.52
C ARG A 24 2.44 -24.00 -50.20
N ASP A 25 2.40 -24.95 -49.27
CA ASP A 25 1.15 -25.36 -48.64
C ASP A 25 0.76 -24.36 -47.55
N LEU A 26 0.00 -23.35 -47.96
CA LEU A 26 -0.50 -22.29 -47.07
C LEU A 26 -1.39 -22.83 -45.94
N VAL A 27 -2.00 -24.01 -46.12
CA VAL A 27 -2.82 -24.64 -45.08
C VAL A 27 -1.92 -25.21 -43.99
N ALA A 28 -0.86 -25.93 -44.38
CA ALA A 28 0.12 -26.47 -43.44
C ALA A 28 0.88 -25.37 -42.68
N GLU A 29 1.22 -24.26 -43.34
CA GLU A 29 1.84 -23.10 -42.67
C GLU A 29 0.91 -22.46 -41.64
N ARG A 30 -0.37 -22.25 -41.98
CA ARG A 30 -1.37 -21.67 -41.07
C ARG A 30 -1.63 -22.59 -39.86
N ASP A 31 -1.66 -23.90 -40.08
CA ASP A 31 -1.86 -24.87 -39.00
C ASP A 31 -0.63 -24.94 -38.07
N GLN A 32 0.59 -24.80 -38.60
CA GLN A 32 1.79 -24.64 -37.76
C GLN A 32 1.76 -23.36 -36.94
N GLU A 33 1.35 -22.24 -37.51
CA GLU A 33 1.23 -20.96 -36.78
C GLU A 33 0.18 -21.06 -35.68
N ALA A 34 -1.00 -21.62 -35.97
CA ALA A 34 -2.03 -21.87 -34.97
C ALA A 34 -1.58 -22.83 -33.86
N GLN A 35 -0.75 -23.83 -34.17
CA GLN A 35 -0.14 -24.71 -33.17
C GLN A 35 0.89 -23.97 -32.29
N ARG A 36 1.72 -23.10 -32.87
CA ARG A 36 2.66 -22.26 -32.12
C ARG A 36 1.92 -21.31 -31.19
N ASP A 37 0.87 -20.65 -31.68
CA ASP A 37 0.04 -19.74 -30.87
C ASP A 37 -0.64 -20.48 -29.73
N ARG A 38 -1.16 -21.69 -29.98
CA ARG A 38 -1.75 -22.55 -28.92
C ARG A 38 -0.70 -22.99 -27.90
N ALA A 39 0.50 -23.37 -28.34
CA ALA A 39 1.59 -23.76 -27.45
C ALA A 39 2.07 -22.56 -26.61
N GLU A 40 2.20 -21.38 -27.21
CA GLU A 40 2.56 -20.15 -26.52
C GLU A 40 1.47 -19.71 -25.53
N ALA A 41 0.19 -19.82 -25.91
CA ALA A 41 -0.94 -19.58 -25.02
C ALA A 41 -1.00 -20.60 -23.88
N ALA A 42 -0.70 -21.88 -24.13
CA ALA A 42 -0.61 -22.90 -23.09
C ALA A 42 0.56 -22.65 -22.12
N ALA A 43 1.72 -22.26 -22.64
CA ALA A 43 2.87 -21.85 -21.83
C ALA A 43 2.57 -20.59 -21.00
N LYS A 44 1.86 -19.60 -21.58
CA LYS A 44 1.34 -18.43 -20.85
C LYS A 44 0.35 -18.85 -19.76
N ARG A 45 -0.56 -19.81 -20.02
CA ARG A 45 -1.49 -20.34 -19.01
C ARG A 45 -0.78 -21.05 -17.86
N GLN A 46 0.26 -21.86 -18.14
CA GLN A 46 1.06 -22.49 -17.09
C GLN A 46 1.82 -21.47 -16.23
N ARG A 47 2.28 -20.37 -16.82
CA ARG A 47 2.92 -19.27 -16.08
C ARG A 47 1.98 -18.63 -15.05
N PHE A 48 0.68 -18.51 -15.32
CA PHE A 48 -0.27 -17.90 -14.40
C PHE A 48 -1.05 -18.92 -13.55
N GLN A 49 -0.54 -20.15 -13.42
CA GLN A 49 -1.18 -21.13 -12.53
C GLN A 49 -1.15 -20.66 -11.07
N ALA A 50 -2.33 -20.69 -10.45
CA ALA A 50 -2.48 -20.48 -9.03
C ALA A 50 -1.80 -21.61 -8.25
N ARG A 51 -0.99 -21.26 -7.25
CA ARG A 51 -0.56 -22.15 -6.18
C ARG A 51 -1.68 -22.21 -5.15
N ARG A 52 -2.03 -23.42 -4.73
CA ARG A 52 -2.90 -23.59 -3.57
C ARG A 52 -2.10 -23.21 -2.32
N LEU A 53 -2.50 -22.11 -1.69
CA LEU A 53 -1.98 -21.76 -0.37
C LEU A 53 -2.67 -22.63 0.69
N GLN A 54 -1.93 -22.99 1.73
CA GLN A 54 -2.49 -23.67 2.89
C GLN A 54 -3.22 -22.70 3.83
N VAL A 55 -2.80 -21.44 3.81
CA VAL A 55 -3.44 -20.33 4.52
C VAL A 55 -4.71 -19.93 3.76
N GLU A 56 -5.80 -19.71 4.49
CA GLU A 56 -7.03 -19.18 3.92
C GLU A 56 -6.85 -17.73 3.47
N PRO A 57 -7.53 -17.31 2.38
CA PRO A 57 -7.54 -15.91 2.01
C PRO A 57 -8.07 -15.06 3.18
N PRO A 58 -7.58 -13.82 3.34
CA PRO A 58 -8.25 -12.88 4.23
C PRO A 58 -9.74 -12.84 3.90
N ALA A 59 -10.59 -12.93 4.93
CA ALA A 59 -12.04 -12.89 4.75
C ALA A 59 -12.42 -11.61 3.99
N LEU A 60 -13.38 -11.68 3.05
CA LEU A 60 -13.90 -10.51 2.31
C LEU A 60 -14.45 -9.40 3.20
N HIS A 61 -14.80 -9.75 4.43
CA HIS A 61 -15.31 -8.86 5.46
C HIS A 61 -14.64 -9.24 6.79
N ASP A 62 -13.90 -8.30 7.37
CA ASP A 62 -13.19 -8.50 8.64
C ASP A 62 -13.76 -7.52 9.69
N PRO A 63 -14.51 -8.01 10.69
CA PRO A 63 -15.09 -7.15 11.73
C PRO A 63 -14.03 -6.41 12.54
N ALA A 64 -12.77 -6.87 12.58
CA ALA A 64 -11.69 -6.14 13.23
C ALA A 64 -11.35 -4.84 12.50
N ILE A 65 -11.52 -4.80 11.17
CA ILE A 65 -11.28 -3.60 10.36
C ILE A 65 -12.41 -2.61 10.51
N GLU A 66 -13.65 -3.10 10.50
CA GLU A 66 -14.81 -2.25 10.78
C GLU A 66 -14.72 -1.65 12.17
N THR A 67 -14.31 -2.46 13.14
CA THR A 67 -14.02 -1.99 14.50
C THR A 67 -12.87 -0.99 14.50
N ALA A 68 -11.80 -1.20 13.75
CA ALA A 68 -10.69 -0.23 13.66
C ALA A 68 -11.15 1.11 13.08
N ILE A 69 -11.92 1.10 11.98
CA ILE A 69 -12.50 2.30 11.35
C ILE A 69 -13.46 3.00 12.31
N ALA A 70 -14.35 2.26 12.97
CA ALA A 70 -15.33 2.80 13.91
C ALA A 70 -14.67 3.31 15.20
N ALA A 71 -13.65 2.62 15.71
CA ALA A 71 -12.87 3.03 16.88
C ALA A 71 -12.08 4.30 16.60
N THR A 72 -11.55 4.47 15.38
CA THR A 72 -10.96 5.73 14.93
C THR A 72 -11.95 6.88 15.09
N ALA A 73 -13.19 6.74 14.61
CA ALA A 73 -14.21 7.77 14.75
C ALA A 73 -14.61 8.04 16.23
N ALA A 74 -14.61 7.00 17.08
CA ALA A 74 -14.96 7.12 18.49
C ALA A 74 -13.90 7.83 19.36
N ASN A 75 -12.63 7.82 18.94
CA ASN A 75 -11.51 8.38 19.71
C ASN A 75 -11.36 9.91 19.59
N PHE A 76 -12.11 10.57 18.71
CA PHE A 76 -12.06 12.02 18.53
C PHE A 76 -13.38 12.67 19.00
N PRO A 77 -13.44 13.19 20.25
CA PRO A 77 -14.64 13.86 20.74
C PRO A 77 -14.97 15.08 19.86
N LEU A 78 -16.25 15.20 19.48
CA LEU A 78 -16.73 16.32 18.67
C LEU A 78 -16.57 17.63 19.46
N THR A 79 -15.67 18.48 18.98
CA THR A 79 -15.43 19.81 19.55
C THR A 79 -15.99 20.89 18.63
N ARG A 80 -16.55 21.97 19.21
CA ARG A 80 -16.93 23.14 18.43
C ARG A 80 -15.66 23.84 17.96
N LEU A 81 -15.31 23.69 16.69
CA LEU A 81 -14.21 24.42 16.09
C LEU A 81 -14.74 25.67 15.39
N PHE A 82 -14.09 26.81 15.67
CA PHE A 82 -14.18 27.98 14.81
C PHE A 82 -13.29 27.72 13.60
N ASN A 83 -13.89 27.53 12.42
CA ASN A 83 -13.31 27.60 11.09
C ASN A 83 -11.80 27.92 11.03
N PRO A 84 -10.93 26.92 11.29
CA PRO A 84 -9.51 27.20 11.37
C PRO A 84 -8.95 27.46 9.97
N ARG A 85 -7.92 28.32 9.90
CA ARG A 85 -7.19 28.57 8.65
C ARG A 85 -6.52 27.32 8.08
N VAL A 86 -6.24 26.33 8.93
CA VAL A 86 -5.76 25.01 8.54
C VAL A 86 -6.44 23.97 9.42
N SER A 87 -7.03 22.96 8.80
CA SER A 87 -7.55 21.78 9.49
C SER A 87 -6.61 20.60 9.24
N THR A 88 -6.38 19.78 10.26
CA THR A 88 -5.53 18.60 10.14
C THR A 88 -6.27 17.34 10.54
N TYR A 89 -5.83 16.20 9.98
CA TYR A 89 -6.30 14.88 10.38
C TYR A 89 -5.15 13.88 10.41
N ILE A 90 -5.30 12.83 11.22
CA ILE A 90 -4.33 11.72 11.25
C ILE A 90 -4.91 10.63 10.34
N PRO A 91 -4.22 10.23 9.27
CA PRO A 91 -4.72 9.17 8.40
C PRO A 91 -4.72 7.82 9.12
N CYS A 92 -5.75 7.02 8.89
CA CYS A 92 -5.80 5.64 9.33
C CYS A 92 -5.36 4.70 8.21
N PHE A 93 -4.22 4.04 8.37
CA PHE A 93 -3.66 3.16 7.33
C PHE A 93 -4.10 1.70 7.44
N ALA A 94 -4.96 1.36 8.41
CA ALA A 94 -5.49 0.00 8.59
C ALA A 94 -6.12 -0.55 7.31
N THR A 95 -6.97 0.23 6.65
CA THR A 95 -7.68 -0.18 5.43
C THR A 95 -6.73 -0.39 4.25
N ILE A 96 -5.78 0.53 4.02
CA ILE A 96 -4.80 0.41 2.92
C ILE A 96 -3.95 -0.85 3.12
N LEU A 97 -3.46 -1.08 4.35
CA LEU A 97 -2.62 -2.24 4.63
C LEU A 97 -3.41 -3.56 4.61
N TYR A 98 -4.70 -3.54 4.89
CA TYR A 98 -5.55 -4.70 4.69
C TYR A 98 -5.71 -5.06 3.21
N TYR A 99 -5.99 -4.07 2.34
CA TYR A 99 -6.01 -4.32 0.90
C TYR A 99 -4.67 -4.83 0.40
N LEU A 100 -3.57 -4.26 0.90
CA LEU A 100 -2.23 -4.75 0.60
C LEU A 100 -2.03 -6.21 1.06
N ASN A 101 -2.51 -6.58 2.25
CA ASN A 101 -2.42 -7.96 2.72
C ASN A 101 -3.21 -8.93 1.82
N TYR A 102 -4.37 -8.53 1.33
CA TYR A 102 -5.11 -9.31 0.34
C TYR A 102 -4.37 -9.42 -0.99
N MET A 103 -3.75 -8.32 -1.46
CA MET A 103 -2.89 -8.34 -2.64
C MET A 103 -1.69 -9.27 -2.46
N ASP A 104 -1.06 -9.26 -1.29
CA ASP A 104 0.06 -10.12 -0.94
C ASP A 104 -0.35 -11.59 -0.92
N PHE A 105 -1.55 -11.90 -0.40
CA PHE A 105 -2.10 -13.25 -0.50
C PHE A 105 -2.21 -13.73 -1.96
N LEU A 106 -2.74 -12.88 -2.85
CA LEU A 106 -2.83 -13.21 -4.28
C LEU A 106 -1.45 -13.39 -4.92
N MET A 107 -0.47 -12.59 -4.51
CA MET A 107 0.90 -12.70 -5.01
C MET A 107 1.60 -13.97 -4.52
N ALA A 108 1.43 -14.34 -3.24
CA ALA A 108 1.91 -15.61 -2.70
C ALA A 108 1.26 -16.81 -3.40
N ALA A 109 0.01 -16.69 -3.83
CA ALA A 109 -0.69 -17.70 -4.63
C ALA A 109 -0.27 -17.70 -6.12
N THR A 110 0.54 -16.75 -6.58
CA THR A 110 0.90 -16.64 -8.01
C THR A 110 2.26 -17.29 -8.27
N LYS A 111 2.28 -18.48 -8.89
CA LYS A 111 3.52 -19.23 -9.15
C LYS A 111 4.60 -18.42 -9.85
N ARG A 112 4.24 -17.72 -10.93
CA ARG A 112 5.20 -16.86 -11.67
C ARG A 112 5.83 -15.79 -10.78
N TRP A 113 5.09 -15.23 -9.83
CA TRP A 113 5.67 -14.25 -8.92
C TRP A 113 6.67 -14.92 -7.98
N THR A 114 6.24 -15.95 -7.26
CA THR A 114 7.09 -16.63 -6.27
C THR A 114 8.32 -17.29 -6.88
N ASP A 115 8.27 -17.70 -8.15
CA ASP A 115 9.41 -18.32 -8.86
C ASP A 115 10.41 -17.27 -9.37
N ASN A 116 9.97 -16.04 -9.69
CA ASN A 116 10.84 -14.99 -10.26
C ASN A 116 11.31 -13.97 -9.23
N CYS A 117 10.63 -13.85 -8.09
CA CYS A 117 11.02 -12.99 -6.98
C CYS A 117 11.31 -13.86 -5.76
N LEU A 118 12.38 -14.66 -5.91
CA LEU A 118 12.89 -15.49 -4.82
C LEU A 118 13.19 -14.61 -3.62
N GLY A 119 12.72 -15.06 -2.47
CA GLY A 119 12.90 -14.37 -1.21
C GLY A 119 11.88 -13.27 -0.90
N TRP A 120 10.90 -12.99 -1.77
CA TRP A 120 9.80 -12.11 -1.39
C TRP A 120 8.82 -12.80 -0.41
N VAL A 121 8.33 -12.05 0.57
CA VAL A 121 7.26 -12.37 1.53
C VAL A 121 6.49 -11.09 1.86
N SER A 122 5.25 -11.23 2.34
CA SER A 122 4.34 -10.09 2.54
C SER A 122 4.83 -8.95 3.44
N PRO A 123 5.67 -9.16 4.47
CA PRO A 123 6.19 -8.02 5.23
C PRO A 123 7.02 -7.04 4.38
N TYR A 124 7.65 -7.47 3.28
CA TYR A 124 8.40 -6.57 2.41
C TYR A 124 7.51 -5.53 1.75
N SER A 125 6.38 -5.96 1.19
CA SER A 125 5.36 -5.07 0.62
C SER A 125 4.78 -4.16 1.69
N GLN A 126 4.47 -4.68 2.87
CA GLN A 126 3.95 -3.89 3.99
C GLN A 126 4.91 -2.81 4.45
N ILE A 127 6.21 -3.14 4.62
CA ILE A 127 7.26 -2.19 5.03
C ILE A 127 7.39 -1.10 3.97
N TYR A 128 7.52 -1.49 2.70
CA TYR A 128 7.69 -0.55 1.60
C TYR A 128 6.52 0.42 1.49
N ILE A 129 5.29 -0.09 1.45
CA ILE A 129 4.10 0.75 1.33
C ILE A 129 3.93 1.62 2.57
N SER A 130 4.24 1.11 3.77
CA SER A 130 4.22 1.90 5.00
C SER A 130 5.16 3.10 4.90
N VAL A 131 6.42 2.93 4.45
CA VAL A 131 7.34 4.07 4.20
C VAL A 131 6.71 5.07 3.24
N LEU A 132 6.19 4.60 2.10
CA LEU A 132 5.59 5.50 1.11
C LEU A 132 4.39 6.28 1.66
N LEU A 133 3.56 5.66 2.50
CA LEU A 133 2.43 6.32 3.15
C LEU A 133 2.90 7.49 4.03
N TYR A 134 3.96 7.30 4.81
CA TYR A 134 4.58 8.39 5.58
C TYR A 134 5.11 9.49 4.68
N ILE A 135 5.86 9.15 3.63
CA ILE A 135 6.40 10.13 2.67
C ILE A 135 5.28 10.92 2.01
N GLN A 136 4.18 10.28 1.62
CA GLN A 136 3.05 10.96 1.01
C GLN A 136 2.37 11.95 1.96
N VAL A 137 2.21 11.60 3.25
CA VAL A 137 1.71 12.54 4.26
C VAL A 137 2.66 13.73 4.44
N MET A 138 3.97 13.48 4.51
CA MET A 138 4.96 14.55 4.65
C MET A 138 4.96 15.51 3.44
N ARG A 139 4.80 14.98 2.22
CA ARG A 139 4.63 15.79 1.00
C ARG A 139 3.36 16.65 1.04
N ALA A 140 2.26 16.11 1.55
CA ALA A 140 1.01 16.85 1.72
C ALA A 140 1.16 17.94 2.79
N MET A 141 1.85 17.66 3.91
CA MET A 141 2.17 18.65 4.94
C MET A 141 3.05 19.80 4.43
N GLU A 142 4.03 19.49 3.56
CA GLU A 142 4.87 20.48 2.87
C GLU A 142 4.04 21.33 1.91
N SER A 143 3.20 20.69 1.10
CA SER A 143 2.34 21.39 0.13
C SER A 143 1.27 22.28 0.78
N SER A 144 0.94 22.01 2.05
CA SER A 144 -0.01 22.80 2.83
C SER A 144 0.64 23.85 3.75
N ASP A 145 1.95 24.06 3.65
CA ASP A 145 2.74 24.96 4.52
C ASP A 145 2.61 24.66 6.03
N THR A 146 2.23 23.43 6.39
CA THR A 146 2.15 22.99 7.79
C THR A 146 3.45 22.42 8.31
N LEU A 147 4.34 22.05 7.40
CA LEU A 147 5.65 21.53 7.72
C LEU A 147 6.60 22.68 8.04
N ARG A 148 7.06 22.75 9.30
CA ARG A 148 8.02 23.78 9.71
C ARG A 148 9.36 23.60 8.98
N PRO A 149 9.90 24.62 8.30
CA PRO A 149 11.21 24.54 7.66
C PRO A 149 12.30 24.16 8.66
N GLY A 150 13.16 23.20 8.28
CA GLY A 150 14.25 22.70 9.12
C GLY A 150 13.81 21.80 10.29
N SER A 151 12.53 21.42 10.37
CA SER A 151 12.08 20.37 11.28
C SER A 151 12.67 18.99 10.88
N ASP A 152 12.69 18.05 11.82
CA ASP A 152 13.11 16.65 11.60
C ASP A 152 12.41 16.05 10.37
N ILE A 153 11.08 16.22 10.28
CA ILE A 153 10.27 15.73 9.16
C ILE A 153 10.68 16.39 7.83
N SER A 154 10.93 17.71 7.82
CA SER A 154 11.32 18.44 6.61
C SER A 154 12.70 18.03 6.10
N LEU A 155 13.66 17.88 7.02
CA LEU A 155 15.01 17.41 6.68
C LEU A 155 14.97 15.98 6.16
N PHE A 156 14.27 15.09 6.87
CA PHE A 156 14.09 13.70 6.47
C PHE A 156 13.43 13.57 5.10
N LEU A 157 12.32 14.26 4.85
CA LEU A 157 11.62 14.22 3.56
C LEU A 157 12.57 14.60 2.42
N ARG A 158 13.32 15.70 2.58
CA ARG A 158 14.26 16.18 1.57
C ARG A 158 15.37 15.16 1.30
N GLU A 159 16.00 14.65 2.35
CA GLU A 159 17.08 13.66 2.23
C GLU A 159 16.58 12.36 1.58
N PHE A 160 15.41 11.89 1.99
CA PHE A 160 14.79 10.70 1.42
C PHE A 160 14.53 10.86 -0.08
N LEU A 161 13.97 11.99 -0.51
CA LEU A 161 13.66 12.24 -1.92
C LEU A 161 14.90 12.47 -2.79
N ILE A 162 16.03 12.88 -2.21
CA ILE A 162 17.33 12.92 -2.90
C ILE A 162 17.84 11.50 -3.17
N LEU A 163 17.74 10.61 -2.18
CA LEU A 163 18.22 9.23 -2.29
C LEU A 163 17.28 8.35 -3.12
N TYR A 164 15.97 8.60 -3.03
CA TYR A 164 14.92 7.81 -3.67
C TYR A 164 13.95 8.73 -4.42
N PRO A 165 14.25 9.08 -5.68
CA PRO A 165 13.40 9.92 -6.50
C PRO A 165 11.99 9.33 -6.67
N MET A 166 10.97 10.19 -6.66
CA MET A 166 9.56 9.79 -6.66
C MET A 166 9.14 8.99 -7.90
N GLU A 167 9.81 9.23 -9.03
CA GLU A 167 9.58 8.54 -10.30
C GLU A 167 9.98 7.05 -10.20
N GLY A 168 10.96 6.73 -9.34
CA GLY A 168 11.43 5.38 -9.08
C GLY A 168 10.59 4.62 -8.05
N LEU A 169 9.76 5.32 -7.28
CA LEU A 169 8.91 4.73 -6.24
C LEU A 169 7.55 4.39 -6.83
N ARG A 170 7.15 3.11 -6.80
CA ARG A 170 5.96 2.61 -7.48
C ARG A 170 4.86 2.29 -6.47
N VAL A 171 3.64 2.72 -6.76
CA VAL A 171 2.43 2.39 -5.99
C VAL A 171 1.63 1.38 -6.80
N PRO A 172 1.22 0.24 -6.21
CA PRO A 172 0.45 -0.75 -6.94
C PRO A 172 -0.97 -0.24 -7.20
N GLY A 173 -1.50 -0.53 -8.40
CA GLY A 173 -2.74 0.04 -8.93
C GLY A 173 -3.92 0.12 -7.96
N PRO A 174 -4.30 -0.97 -7.27
CA PRO A 174 -5.41 -0.95 -6.30
C PRO A 174 -5.24 0.07 -5.16
N LEU A 175 -4.01 0.49 -4.84
CA LEU A 175 -3.72 1.42 -3.75
C LEU A 175 -3.55 2.87 -4.23
N VAL A 176 -3.47 3.12 -5.55
CA VAL A 176 -3.17 4.45 -6.10
C VAL A 176 -4.17 5.50 -5.63
N TYR A 177 -5.46 5.19 -5.61
CA TYR A 177 -6.48 6.12 -5.11
C TYR A 177 -6.33 6.42 -3.61
N GLY A 178 -5.91 5.43 -2.81
CA GLY A 178 -5.58 5.64 -1.41
C GLY A 178 -4.45 6.66 -1.25
N PHE A 179 -3.39 6.53 -2.05
CA PHE A 179 -2.27 7.49 -2.06
C PHE A 179 -2.69 8.88 -2.55
N LYS A 180 -3.52 8.97 -3.60
CA LYS A 180 -4.05 10.26 -4.10
C LYS A 180 -4.97 10.96 -3.09
N ASN A 181 -5.58 10.22 -2.16
CA ASN A 181 -6.37 10.78 -1.08
C ASN A 181 -5.53 11.26 0.11
N LEU A 182 -4.25 10.87 0.19
CA LEU A 182 -3.28 11.44 1.12
C LEU A 182 -2.69 12.72 0.54
N ALA A 183 -3.55 13.72 0.45
CA ALA A 183 -3.23 15.01 -0.13
C ALA A 183 -3.90 16.12 0.65
N CYS A 184 -3.28 17.30 0.65
CA CYS A 184 -3.96 18.49 1.13
C CYS A 184 -4.98 18.98 0.09
N PHE A 185 -6.05 19.61 0.54
CA PHE A 185 -7.06 20.18 -0.34
C PHE A 185 -7.79 21.35 0.32
N TRP A 186 -8.36 22.21 -0.52
CA TRP A 186 -9.18 23.34 -0.10
C TRP A 186 -10.67 23.01 -0.25
N PRO A 187 -11.47 23.03 0.84
CA PRO A 187 -12.91 22.84 0.75
C PRO A 187 -13.56 24.00 -0.03
N SER A 188 -14.12 23.72 -1.21
CA SER A 188 -14.56 24.76 -2.16
C SER A 188 -15.95 25.34 -1.90
N ALA A 189 -16.75 24.74 -1.02
CA ALA A 189 -18.18 25.02 -0.96
C ALA A 189 -18.54 26.41 -0.42
N ASP A 190 -17.70 27.01 0.43
CA ASP A 190 -18.03 28.31 1.05
C ASP A 190 -16.82 29.16 1.49
N ASN A 191 -15.58 28.77 1.14
CA ASN A 191 -14.34 29.40 1.61
C ASN A 191 -14.27 29.62 3.13
N SER A 192 -15.11 28.94 3.90
CA SER A 192 -15.20 29.14 5.34
C SER A 192 -14.16 28.31 6.07
N PHE A 193 -13.64 27.25 5.43
CA PHE A 193 -12.56 26.42 5.91
C PHE A 193 -11.31 26.68 5.11
N GLY A 194 -10.16 26.77 5.79
CA GLY A 194 -8.88 26.80 5.11
C GLY A 194 -8.42 25.40 4.68
N ASN A 195 -7.13 25.28 4.39
CA ASN A 195 -6.56 24.05 3.85
C ASN A 195 -6.76 22.87 4.82
N VAL A 196 -7.19 21.72 4.30
CA VAL A 196 -7.27 20.46 5.04
C VAL A 196 -6.09 19.60 4.64
N THR A 197 -5.31 19.10 5.60
CA THR A 197 -4.10 18.32 5.30
C THR A 197 -3.91 17.15 6.27
N PRO A 198 -3.46 15.97 5.80
CA PRO A 198 -3.02 14.92 6.71
C PRO A 198 -1.81 15.41 7.50
N THR A 199 -1.66 14.97 8.74
CA THR A 199 -0.57 15.42 9.60
C THR A 199 0.07 14.28 10.38
N LEU A 200 1.36 14.42 10.64
CA LEU A 200 2.11 13.65 11.61
C LEU A 200 2.45 14.54 12.82
N PRO A 201 2.47 13.99 14.04
CA PRO A 201 3.02 14.72 15.17
C PRO A 201 4.50 15.07 14.93
N ALA A 202 4.99 16.11 15.61
CA ALA A 202 6.38 16.56 15.46
C ALA A 202 7.41 15.47 15.80
N SER A 203 7.08 14.56 16.71
CA SER A 203 7.83 13.34 17.00
C SER A 203 6.87 12.14 17.15
N PRO A 204 7.33 10.92 16.89
CA PRO A 204 6.50 9.71 17.04
C PRO A 204 6.14 9.37 18.50
N GLY A 205 6.90 9.90 19.46
CA GLY A 205 6.74 9.65 20.89
C GLY A 205 7.16 8.24 21.30
N TRP A 206 8.04 7.62 20.50
CA TRP A 206 8.51 6.26 20.75
C TRP A 206 9.79 6.29 21.60
N SER A 207 9.94 5.30 22.48
CA SER A 207 11.11 5.17 23.33
C SER A 207 11.33 3.71 23.71
N GLN A 208 12.53 3.40 24.18
CA GLN A 208 12.87 2.07 24.72
C GLN A 208 11.93 1.68 25.88
N ASP A 209 11.66 2.60 26.81
CA ASP A 209 10.78 2.38 27.96
C ASP A 209 9.34 2.04 27.58
N ARG A 210 8.86 2.59 26.44
CA ARG A 210 7.55 2.29 25.88
C ARG A 210 7.58 1.14 24.88
N ARG A 211 8.64 0.32 24.91
CA ARG A 211 8.89 -0.78 23.97
C ARG A 211 8.69 -0.36 22.51
N TYR A 212 9.18 0.82 22.18
CA TYR A 212 9.10 1.43 20.85
C TYR A 212 7.66 1.61 20.31
N ALA A 213 6.66 1.65 21.19
CA ALA A 213 5.28 1.98 20.82
C ALA A 213 5.17 3.48 20.50
N PHE A 214 4.40 3.80 19.46
CA PHE A 214 4.02 5.19 19.19
C PHE A 214 3.13 5.72 20.33
N ASN A 215 3.00 7.04 20.42
CA ASN A 215 1.99 7.63 21.29
C ASN A 215 0.60 7.05 20.98
N ASN A 216 -0.15 6.68 22.03
CA ASN A 216 -1.35 5.84 21.99
C ASN A 216 -2.38 6.29 20.95
N ALA A 217 -2.52 7.60 20.72
CA ALA A 217 -3.44 8.15 19.73
C ALA A 217 -3.12 7.71 18.29
N PHE A 218 -1.85 7.41 17.98
CA PHE A 218 -1.38 7.08 16.64
C PHE A 218 -1.09 5.59 16.43
N ALA A 219 -0.90 4.84 17.51
CA ALA A 219 -0.44 3.46 17.44
C ALA A 219 -1.37 2.55 16.60
N SER A 220 -2.68 2.78 16.63
CA SER A 220 -3.68 2.06 15.82
C SER A 220 -3.89 2.62 14.41
N HIS A 221 -3.34 3.81 14.11
CA HIS A 221 -3.55 4.52 12.85
C HIS A 221 -2.36 4.40 11.91
N LEU A 222 -1.15 4.38 12.48
CA LEU A 222 0.10 4.44 11.75
C LEU A 222 0.90 3.13 11.89
N PRO A 223 1.43 2.57 10.79
CA PRO A 223 2.19 1.32 10.82
C PRO A 223 3.55 1.52 11.50
N ASN A 224 3.85 0.69 12.50
CA ASN A 224 5.15 0.67 13.14
C ASN A 224 6.14 -0.16 12.31
N ILE A 225 7.01 0.51 11.54
CA ILE A 225 7.96 -0.15 10.63
C ILE A 225 8.95 -1.04 11.38
N SER A 226 9.43 -0.58 12.54
CA SER A 226 10.34 -1.37 13.39
C SER A 226 9.69 -2.68 13.84
N LEU A 227 8.39 -2.61 14.12
CA LEU A 227 7.59 -3.78 14.50
C LEU A 227 7.42 -4.75 13.32
N GLN A 228 7.16 -4.24 12.11
CA GLN A 228 7.06 -5.06 10.89
C GLN A 228 8.40 -5.75 10.55
N ILE A 229 9.53 -5.04 10.69
CA ILE A 229 10.88 -5.61 10.54
C ILE A 229 11.12 -6.71 11.59
N SER A 230 10.74 -6.45 12.85
CA SER A 230 10.85 -7.45 13.92
C SER A 230 10.05 -8.71 13.61
N LYS A 231 8.81 -8.56 13.14
CA LYS A 231 7.96 -9.67 12.72
C LYS A 231 8.56 -10.45 11.56
N LEU A 232 9.06 -9.77 10.53
CA LEU A 232 9.74 -10.39 9.39
C LEU A 232 10.92 -11.26 9.85
N ARG A 233 11.81 -10.69 10.67
CA ARG A 233 13.00 -11.41 11.16
C ARG A 233 12.63 -12.59 12.06
N SER A 234 11.66 -12.41 12.96
CA SER A 234 11.18 -13.50 13.83
C SER A 234 10.57 -14.65 13.03
N THR A 235 9.75 -14.33 12.01
CA THR A 235 9.12 -15.32 11.14
C THR A 235 10.16 -16.07 10.30
N CYS A 236 11.14 -15.37 9.74
CA CYS A 236 12.27 -16.01 9.04
C CYS A 236 13.09 -16.91 9.96
N ALA A 237 13.34 -16.52 11.21
CA ALA A 237 14.04 -17.36 12.17
C ALA A 237 13.26 -18.65 12.49
N ALA A 238 11.92 -18.56 12.66
CA ALA A 238 11.07 -19.73 12.85
C ALA A 238 11.12 -20.69 11.64
N ALA A 239 11.12 -20.15 10.42
CA ALA A 239 11.22 -20.92 9.18
C ALA A 239 12.56 -21.68 9.03
N MET A 240 13.63 -21.16 9.64
CA MET A 240 14.99 -21.73 9.57
C MET A 240 15.33 -22.66 10.74
N ARG A 241 14.43 -22.84 11.71
CA ARG A 241 14.67 -23.74 12.85
C ARG A 241 14.84 -25.20 12.36
N ALA A 242 15.75 -25.92 13.00
CA ALA A 242 16.05 -27.30 12.67
C ALA A 242 14.79 -28.18 12.79
N ALA A 243 14.57 -29.05 11.79
CA ALA A 243 13.40 -29.93 11.71
C ALA A 243 12.02 -29.23 11.71
N THR A 244 11.96 -27.93 11.37
CA THR A 244 10.68 -27.23 11.17
C THR A 244 9.91 -27.86 10.01
N THR A 245 8.70 -28.34 10.31
CA THR A 245 7.70 -28.75 9.31
C THR A 245 6.76 -27.60 9.01
N GLU A 246 5.99 -27.69 7.92
CA GLU A 246 5.03 -26.65 7.56
C GLU A 246 3.95 -26.45 8.64
N SER A 247 3.48 -27.53 9.27
CA SER A 247 2.53 -27.44 10.39
C SER A 247 3.15 -26.78 11.63
N LEU A 248 4.41 -27.10 11.96
CA LEU A 248 5.11 -26.44 13.08
C LEU A 248 5.31 -24.95 12.80
N PHE A 249 5.69 -24.60 11.57
CA PHE A 249 5.87 -23.21 11.16
C PHE A 249 4.58 -22.40 11.31
N PHE A 250 3.46 -22.84 10.73
CA PHE A 250 2.18 -22.15 10.89
C PHE A 250 1.72 -22.08 12.35
N ASN A 251 2.03 -23.11 13.14
CA ASN A 251 1.82 -23.07 14.59
C ASN A 251 2.67 -22.04 15.33
N ASP A 252 3.78 -21.57 14.77
CA ASP A 252 4.63 -20.54 15.35
C ASP A 252 4.25 -19.12 14.87
N VAL A 253 3.66 -18.97 13.67
CA VAL A 253 3.55 -17.66 13.00
C VAL A 253 2.11 -17.17 12.81
N ASP A 254 1.10 -18.04 12.98
CA ASP A 254 -0.29 -17.68 12.75
C ASP A 254 -0.89 -16.88 13.92
N GLY A 255 -1.09 -15.58 13.68
CA GLY A 255 -1.88 -14.67 14.51
C GLY A 255 -1.07 -13.85 15.53
N PRO A 256 -1.65 -12.76 16.06
CA PRO A 256 -0.97 -11.83 16.97
C PRO A 256 -0.54 -12.48 18.30
N ARG A 257 -1.18 -13.59 18.69
CA ARG A 257 -0.89 -14.31 19.94
C ARG A 257 0.30 -15.28 19.86
N ARG A 258 0.89 -15.46 18.68
CA ARG A 258 1.93 -16.48 18.46
C ARG A 258 3.32 -15.91 18.22
N ILE A 259 3.47 -14.59 18.31
CA ILE A 259 4.78 -13.95 18.22
C ILE A 259 5.57 -14.29 19.48
N ALA A 260 6.47 -15.26 19.35
CA ALA A 260 7.33 -15.70 20.44
C ALA A 260 8.33 -14.61 20.85
N THR A 261 8.73 -13.75 19.91
CA THR A 261 9.77 -12.75 20.13
C THR A 261 9.44 -11.43 19.43
N LEU A 262 9.54 -10.35 20.18
CA LEU A 262 9.44 -8.98 19.67
C LEU A 262 10.65 -8.19 20.17
N PHE A 263 11.30 -7.43 19.27
CA PHE A 263 12.46 -6.62 19.63
C PHE A 263 13.51 -7.42 20.42
N GLY A 264 13.86 -8.60 19.90
CA GLY A 264 14.91 -9.46 20.46
C GLY A 264 14.57 -10.15 21.78
N THR A 265 13.38 -9.93 22.33
CA THR A 265 12.96 -10.46 23.64
C THR A 265 11.69 -11.27 23.55
N ALA A 266 11.49 -12.23 24.46
CA ALA A 266 10.26 -13.00 24.52
C ALA A 266 9.06 -12.08 24.82
N CYS A 267 7.96 -12.23 24.08
CA CYS A 267 6.76 -11.44 24.29
C CYS A 267 6.18 -11.68 25.68
N THR A 268 5.90 -10.60 26.40
CA THR A 268 5.34 -10.64 27.77
C THR A 268 3.84 -10.30 27.83
N HIS A 269 3.26 -9.91 26.70
CA HIS A 269 1.92 -9.34 26.57
C HIS A 269 1.69 -8.11 27.47
N SER A 270 2.69 -7.24 27.59
CA SER A 270 2.56 -5.96 28.29
C SER A 270 1.58 -5.02 27.57
N ALA A 271 1.10 -3.98 28.26
CA ALA A 271 0.19 -3.00 27.64
C ALA A 271 0.81 -2.34 26.39
N ASP A 272 2.09 -1.97 26.43
CA ASP A 272 2.80 -1.40 25.26
C ASP A 272 2.94 -2.41 24.12
N GLU A 273 3.14 -3.70 24.42
CA GLU A 273 3.13 -4.75 23.40
C GLU A 273 1.75 -4.89 22.77
N LEU A 274 0.68 -4.93 23.57
CA LEU A 274 -0.69 -4.97 23.06
C LEU A 274 -1.00 -3.77 22.15
N ILE A 275 -0.53 -2.58 22.52
CA ILE A 275 -0.66 -1.36 21.71
C ILE A 275 0.10 -1.49 20.40
N ASN A 276 1.33 -1.99 20.42
CA ASN A 276 2.09 -2.30 19.22
C ASN A 276 1.36 -3.33 18.33
N MET A 277 0.74 -4.34 18.92
CA MET A 277 -0.01 -5.35 18.16
C MET A 277 -1.26 -4.78 17.48
N ALA A 278 -1.78 -3.64 17.95
CA ALA A 278 -2.86 -2.91 17.28
C ALA A 278 -2.38 -2.10 16.07
N SER A 279 -1.07 -2.07 15.79
CA SER A 279 -0.52 -1.32 14.66
C SER A 279 -0.99 -1.90 13.32
N PRO A 280 -1.42 -1.06 12.37
CA PRO A 280 -1.79 -1.46 11.02
C PRO A 280 -0.74 -2.36 10.36
N GLY A 281 -1.18 -3.46 9.75
CA GLY A 281 -0.29 -4.45 9.12
C GLY A 281 0.18 -5.57 10.04
N PHE A 282 0.25 -5.32 11.36
CA PHE A 282 0.90 -6.25 12.26
C PHE A 282 0.07 -7.50 12.58
N SER A 283 -1.24 -7.35 12.73
CA SER A 283 -2.15 -8.44 13.09
C SER A 283 -2.39 -9.45 11.96
N PHE A 284 -1.98 -9.15 10.73
CA PHE A 284 -2.23 -10.01 9.57
C PHE A 284 -1.43 -11.32 9.63
N GLN A 285 -2.03 -12.38 9.13
CA GLN A 285 -1.37 -13.68 9.04
C GLN A 285 -0.17 -13.65 8.08
N ALA A 286 0.87 -14.42 8.40
CA ALA A 286 1.99 -14.63 7.51
C ALA A 286 1.51 -15.40 6.26
N THR A 287 1.48 -14.75 5.10
CA THR A 287 1.07 -15.39 3.85
C THR A 287 2.21 -16.22 3.25
N GLY A 288 1.87 -17.34 2.61
CA GLY A 288 2.82 -18.21 1.92
C GLY A 288 3.26 -19.43 2.74
N GLY A 289 3.74 -20.48 2.05
CA GLY A 289 4.21 -21.71 2.68
C GLY A 289 5.63 -21.59 3.25
N LEU A 290 6.04 -22.58 4.06
CA LEU A 290 7.35 -22.63 4.73
C LEU A 290 8.52 -22.39 3.76
N ARG A 291 8.45 -22.97 2.56
CA ARG A 291 9.53 -22.81 1.56
C ARG A 291 9.76 -21.35 1.16
N LEU A 292 8.70 -20.57 0.98
CA LEU A 292 8.79 -19.15 0.62
C LEU A 292 9.53 -18.37 1.71
N TRP A 293 9.22 -18.67 2.97
CA TRP A 293 9.86 -18.04 4.12
C TRP A 293 11.32 -18.47 4.32
N GLN A 294 11.67 -19.71 3.99
CA GLN A 294 13.07 -20.15 3.96
C GLN A 294 13.86 -19.41 2.88
N ASP A 295 13.29 -19.25 1.68
CA ASP A 295 13.93 -18.49 0.61
C ASP A 295 14.11 -17.00 1.00
N ALA A 296 13.13 -16.42 1.71
CA ALA A 296 13.24 -15.06 2.26
C ALA A 296 14.30 -14.96 3.35
N ALA A 297 14.37 -15.93 4.27
CA ALA A 297 15.37 -15.96 5.32
C ALA A 297 16.80 -16.02 4.74
N ASN A 298 17.01 -16.81 3.69
CA ASN A 298 18.30 -16.88 2.99
C ASN A 298 18.66 -15.59 2.25
N SER A 299 17.66 -14.76 1.92
CA SER A 299 17.81 -13.50 1.19
C SER A 299 17.86 -12.27 2.10
N LEU A 300 17.63 -12.42 3.41
CA LEU A 300 17.62 -11.30 4.37
C LEU A 300 18.92 -10.50 4.39
N SER A 301 20.06 -11.18 4.27
CA SER A 301 21.38 -10.54 4.24
C SER A 301 21.60 -9.69 2.99
N PHE A 302 20.99 -10.04 1.86
CA PHE A 302 21.12 -9.29 0.61
C PHE A 302 20.42 -7.92 0.68
N LEU A 303 19.31 -7.83 1.40
CA LEU A 303 18.56 -6.58 1.55
C LEU A 303 19.17 -5.63 2.58
N ASN A 304 20.17 -6.06 3.35
CA ASN A 304 20.77 -5.28 4.44
C ASN A 304 19.73 -4.66 5.40
N LEU A 305 18.60 -5.33 5.61
CA LEU A 305 17.56 -4.80 6.50
C LEU A 305 18.13 -4.52 7.90
N PRO A 306 17.68 -3.47 8.59
CA PRO A 306 18.12 -3.19 9.95
C PRO A 306 17.89 -4.38 10.88
N ALA A 307 18.80 -4.61 11.83
CA ALA A 307 18.64 -5.65 12.84
C ALA A 307 17.45 -5.35 13.77
N ASN A 308 16.93 -6.40 14.42
CA ASN A 308 15.94 -6.21 15.48
C ASN A 308 16.55 -5.32 16.57
N PHE A 309 15.75 -4.39 17.08
CA PHE A 309 16.13 -3.74 18.33
C PHE A 309 16.18 -4.78 19.45
N ASN A 310 17.02 -4.55 20.45
CA ASN A 310 17.04 -5.22 21.72
C ASN A 310 16.52 -4.25 22.79
N ILE A 311 15.35 -4.55 23.37
CA ILE A 311 14.72 -3.69 24.40
C ILE A 311 15.66 -3.41 25.58
N ALA A 312 16.59 -4.30 25.91
CA ALA A 312 17.52 -4.10 27.02
C ALA A 312 18.72 -3.21 26.69
N GLU A 313 19.07 -3.05 25.41
CA GLU A 313 20.36 -2.46 25.00
C GLU A 313 20.18 -1.21 24.12
N ASP A 314 19.14 -1.20 23.28
CA ASP A 314 19.02 -0.20 22.22
C ASP A 314 18.21 1.01 22.68
N ALA A 315 18.91 2.11 22.91
CA ALA A 315 18.32 3.43 23.02
C ALA A 315 17.97 3.96 21.61
N VAL A 316 16.79 4.57 21.47
CA VAL A 316 16.34 5.18 20.21
C VAL A 316 16.19 6.68 20.36
N GLN A 317 16.44 7.41 19.27
CA GLN A 317 16.07 8.82 19.20
C GLN A 317 14.59 8.94 18.87
N ASP A 318 13.86 9.80 19.58
CA ASP A 318 12.47 10.13 19.27
C ASP A 318 12.38 11.05 18.02
N SER A 319 12.65 10.47 16.85
CA SER A 319 12.57 11.13 15.54
C SER A 319 11.94 10.22 14.49
N TRP A 320 11.37 10.82 13.45
CA TRP A 320 10.70 10.05 12.39
C TRP A 320 11.70 9.24 11.55
N ILE A 321 12.86 9.81 11.24
CA ILE A 321 13.93 9.07 10.53
C ILE A 321 14.39 7.82 11.29
N SER A 322 14.43 7.89 12.63
CA SER A 322 14.76 6.75 13.47
C SER A 322 13.60 5.74 13.54
N ALA A 323 12.37 6.21 13.69
CA ALA A 323 11.16 5.36 13.72
C ALA A 323 10.93 4.58 12.42
N LEU A 324 11.26 5.18 11.28
CA LEU A 324 11.20 4.55 9.96
C LEU A 324 12.43 3.69 9.65
N ARG A 325 13.39 3.59 10.58
CA ARG A 325 14.63 2.80 10.47
C ARG A 325 15.53 3.19 9.30
N LEU A 326 15.62 4.49 9.01
CA LEU A 326 16.43 5.05 7.91
C LEU A 326 17.62 5.89 8.39
N LYS A 327 17.79 6.09 9.71
CA LYS A 327 18.81 6.96 10.29
C LYS A 327 20.24 6.43 10.18
N GLU A 328 20.45 5.15 10.51
CA GLU A 328 21.78 4.54 10.57
C GLU A 328 22.22 4.05 9.19
N ASP A 329 21.28 3.41 8.48
CA ASP A 329 21.48 2.90 7.14
C ASP A 329 20.14 3.01 6.41
N SER A 330 20.11 3.78 5.32
CA SER A 330 18.95 3.86 4.45
C SER A 330 19.05 2.90 3.26
N THR A 331 20.24 2.36 2.97
CA THR A 331 20.55 1.65 1.72
C THR A 331 19.68 0.41 1.51
N TRP A 332 19.20 -0.21 2.59
CA TRP A 332 18.25 -1.34 2.54
C TRP A 332 16.95 -1.03 1.79
N PHE A 333 16.53 0.23 1.76
CA PHE A 333 15.29 0.62 1.10
C PHE A 333 15.38 0.54 -0.43
N GLY A 334 16.58 0.71 -1.01
CA GLY A 334 16.80 0.64 -2.46
C GLY A 334 16.44 -0.72 -3.06
N PRO A 335 17.06 -1.82 -2.61
CA PRO A 335 16.72 -3.18 -3.05
C PRO A 335 15.25 -3.54 -2.82
N LEU A 336 14.66 -3.04 -1.72
CA LEU A 336 13.24 -3.22 -1.45
C LEU A 336 12.36 -2.49 -2.47
N ALA A 337 12.71 -1.25 -2.84
CA ALA A 337 12.01 -0.49 -3.87
C ALA A 337 12.10 -1.17 -5.25
N GLU A 338 13.25 -1.77 -5.60
CA GLU A 338 13.40 -2.53 -6.85
C GLU A 338 12.50 -3.78 -6.85
N MET A 339 12.45 -4.52 -5.74
CA MET A 339 11.55 -5.65 -5.57
C MET A 339 10.08 -5.22 -5.75
N MET A 340 9.70 -4.09 -5.16
CA MET A 340 8.34 -3.56 -5.24
C MET A 340 8.00 -2.95 -6.61
N SER A 341 8.99 -2.46 -7.35
CA SER A 341 8.80 -2.07 -8.76
C SER A 341 8.35 -3.25 -9.60
N LYS A 342 8.96 -4.44 -9.41
CA LYS A 342 8.51 -5.69 -10.07
C LYS A 342 7.13 -6.13 -9.57
N TYR A 343 6.87 -6.05 -8.26
CA TYR A 343 5.56 -6.34 -7.68
C TYR A 343 4.45 -5.53 -8.35
N CYS A 344 4.67 -4.23 -8.53
CA CYS A 344 3.70 -3.32 -9.14
C CYS A 344 3.37 -3.66 -10.61
N GLN A 345 4.23 -4.39 -11.34
CA GLN A 345 3.94 -4.81 -12.71
C GLN A 345 2.81 -5.86 -12.80
N PHE A 346 2.49 -6.54 -11.70
CA PHE A 346 1.38 -7.49 -11.63
C PHE A 346 0.02 -6.82 -11.42
N TRP A 347 0.01 -5.52 -11.10
CA TRP A 347 -1.19 -4.77 -10.78
C TRP A 347 -1.50 -3.74 -11.86
N LYS A 348 -2.67 -3.86 -12.49
CA LYS A 348 -3.11 -2.89 -13.49
C LYS A 348 -3.31 -1.53 -12.85
N GLY A 349 -2.85 -0.47 -13.51
CA GLY A 349 -3.01 0.91 -13.04
C GLY A 349 -1.95 1.35 -12.03
N SER A 350 -0.93 0.51 -11.76
CA SER A 350 0.21 0.93 -10.94
C SER A 350 0.93 2.13 -11.54
N CYS A 351 1.25 3.10 -10.71
CA CYS A 351 1.87 4.36 -11.11
C CYS A 351 3.09 4.69 -10.25
N SER A 352 3.83 5.74 -10.61
CA SER A 352 4.85 6.30 -9.73
C SER A 352 4.23 7.09 -8.57
N LEU A 353 4.97 7.28 -7.49
CA LEU A 353 4.56 8.16 -6.40
C LEU A 353 4.48 9.64 -6.85
N ALA A 354 5.27 10.01 -7.87
CA ALA A 354 5.19 11.33 -8.50
C ALA A 354 3.79 11.63 -9.08
N GLU A 355 3.10 10.60 -9.60
CA GLU A 355 1.73 10.70 -10.12
C GLU A 355 0.66 10.78 -9.01
N CYS A 356 1.05 10.55 -7.75
CA CYS A 356 0.19 10.76 -6.57
C CYS A 356 0.43 12.19 -6.05
N SER A 357 -0.33 13.14 -6.59
CA SER A 357 -0.20 14.56 -6.22
C SER A 357 -0.48 14.79 -4.72
N PRO A 358 0.33 15.60 -4.03
CA PRO A 358 0.14 15.89 -2.61
C PRO A 358 -0.87 17.00 -2.34
N ASN A 359 -1.42 17.68 -3.36
CA ASN A 359 -2.28 18.86 -3.19
C ASN A 359 -3.57 18.83 -4.02
N SER A 360 -3.89 17.68 -4.62
CA SER A 360 -5.12 17.50 -5.40
C SER A 360 -5.82 16.23 -4.93
N SER A 361 -6.41 16.30 -3.73
CA SER A 361 -7.14 15.17 -3.16
C SER A 361 -8.31 14.79 -4.06
N ALA A 362 -8.43 13.49 -4.35
CA ALA A 362 -9.62 12.91 -4.96
C ALA A 362 -10.72 12.61 -3.92
N ALA A 363 -10.41 12.77 -2.62
CA ALA A 363 -11.36 12.50 -1.55
C ALA A 363 -12.46 13.56 -1.54
N GLY A 364 -13.71 13.10 -1.54
CA GLY A 364 -14.84 13.97 -1.26
C GLY A 364 -14.75 14.45 0.18
N SER A 365 -14.46 15.72 0.39
CA SER A 365 -14.70 16.34 1.70
C SER A 365 -16.19 16.44 1.89
N VAL A 366 -16.67 16.04 3.06
CA VAL A 366 -18.09 16.09 3.30
C VAL A 366 -18.33 17.00 4.52
N ARG A 367 -19.27 17.93 4.40
CA ARG A 367 -19.52 19.01 5.38
C ARG A 367 -20.68 18.73 6.35
N CYS A 368 -20.37 18.59 7.63
CA CYS A 368 -21.33 18.35 8.71
C CYS A 368 -21.93 19.65 9.20
N LEU A 369 -23.25 19.84 9.12
CA LEU A 369 -23.93 20.98 9.71
C LEU A 369 -24.90 20.47 10.78
N LEU A 370 -24.59 20.70 12.05
CA LEU A 370 -25.50 20.38 13.14
C LEU A 370 -26.46 21.56 13.34
N SER A 371 -27.73 21.40 12.96
CA SER A 371 -28.80 22.36 13.23
C SER A 371 -29.77 21.81 14.29
N GLY A 372 -29.96 22.54 15.40
CA GLY A 372 -31.02 22.24 16.37
C GLY A 372 -30.64 21.36 17.57
N ARG A 373 -31.67 20.92 18.33
CA ARG A 373 -31.61 20.12 19.58
C ARG A 373 -31.28 18.63 19.35
N SER A 374 -30.51 18.30 18.32
CA SER A 374 -30.20 16.93 17.96
C SER A 374 -29.27 16.30 18.99
N ASN A 375 -29.66 15.14 19.51
CA ASN A 375 -28.85 14.32 20.41
C ASN A 375 -27.67 13.69 19.63
N LEU A 376 -26.48 14.27 19.79
CA LEU A 376 -25.20 13.84 19.22
C LEU A 376 -24.72 12.43 19.66
N PHE A 377 -25.38 11.78 20.62
CA PHE A 377 -25.00 10.46 21.13
C PHE A 377 -25.67 9.30 20.38
N GLN A 378 -26.53 9.58 19.39
CA GLN A 378 -27.00 8.57 18.46
C GLN A 378 -26.03 8.50 17.27
N GLY A 379 -25.29 7.39 17.16
CA GLY A 379 -24.32 7.19 16.08
C GLY A 379 -24.97 7.30 14.69
N PRO A 380 -24.23 7.78 13.67
CA PRO A 380 -24.76 7.89 12.31
C PRO A 380 -25.11 6.51 11.76
N VAL A 381 -26.34 6.36 11.25
CA VAL A 381 -26.77 5.15 10.53
C VAL A 381 -26.56 5.38 9.03
N TRP A 382 -25.60 4.64 8.46
CA TRP A 382 -25.31 4.66 7.03
C TRP A 382 -26.21 3.67 6.29
N SER A 383 -26.82 4.11 5.20
CA SER A 383 -27.55 3.23 4.29
C SER A 383 -27.05 3.45 2.86
N ALA A 384 -26.75 2.37 2.14
CA ALA A 384 -26.47 2.46 0.71
C ALA A 384 -27.67 3.10 0.01
N GLN A 385 -27.45 4.13 -0.83
CA GLN A 385 -28.54 4.73 -1.60
C GLN A 385 -29.08 3.71 -2.60
N ILE A 386 -30.38 3.40 -2.50
CA ILE A 386 -31.12 2.72 -3.55
C ILE A 386 -31.77 3.82 -4.40
N GLY A 387 -31.24 4.06 -5.59
CA GLY A 387 -31.73 5.08 -6.52
C GLY A 387 -31.12 4.95 -7.92
N ALA A 388 -31.82 5.44 -8.93
CA ALA A 388 -31.52 5.28 -10.36
C ALA A 388 -30.29 6.05 -10.88
N HIS A 389 -29.45 6.58 -10.00
CA HIS A 389 -28.18 7.20 -10.39
C HIS A 389 -27.14 6.10 -10.61
N THR A 390 -27.06 5.64 -11.85
CA THR A 390 -26.01 4.75 -12.33
C THR A 390 -24.64 5.37 -12.09
N ASN A 391 -23.69 4.54 -11.65
CA ASN A 391 -22.29 4.77 -11.24
C ASN A 391 -21.37 5.61 -12.17
N THR A 392 -21.89 6.42 -13.10
CA THR A 392 -21.10 7.02 -14.21
C THR A 392 -21.35 8.51 -14.48
N GLN A 393 -22.18 9.21 -13.70
CA GLN A 393 -22.31 10.68 -13.82
C GLN A 393 -21.54 11.37 -12.70
N CYS A 394 -20.22 11.40 -12.81
CA CYS A 394 -19.36 12.23 -11.98
C CYS A 394 -18.99 13.52 -12.75
N GLY A 395 -18.88 14.65 -12.06
CA GLY A 395 -18.27 15.87 -12.61
C GLY A 395 -16.75 15.73 -12.83
N HIS A 396 -16.12 14.71 -12.24
CA HIS A 396 -14.71 14.37 -12.40
C HIS A 396 -14.52 12.85 -12.40
N ALA A 397 -13.66 12.31 -13.27
CA ALA A 397 -13.47 10.86 -13.45
C ALA A 397 -12.86 10.12 -12.23
N ASP A 398 -12.47 10.85 -11.19
CA ASP A 398 -11.71 10.33 -10.02
C ASP A 398 -12.52 10.30 -8.72
N GLN A 399 -13.80 10.68 -8.72
CA GLN A 399 -14.64 10.61 -7.51
C GLN A 399 -15.21 9.21 -7.27
N ALA A 400 -15.03 8.68 -6.05
CA ALA A 400 -15.59 7.40 -5.63
C ALA A 400 -16.83 7.57 -4.72
N GLY A 401 -17.96 6.99 -5.14
CA GLY A 401 -19.09 6.48 -4.33
C GLY A 401 -19.84 7.41 -3.36
N HIS A 402 -21.14 7.62 -3.59
CA HIS A 402 -22.04 8.31 -2.64
C HIS A 402 -22.58 7.34 -1.56
N TYR A 403 -22.21 7.55 -0.30
CA TYR A 403 -23.03 7.14 0.84
C TYR A 403 -23.92 8.31 1.24
N CYS A 404 -25.23 8.11 1.45
CA CYS A 404 -26.07 9.12 2.09
C CYS A 404 -26.39 8.70 3.53
N LEU A 405 -26.32 9.67 4.44
CA LEU A 405 -26.79 9.49 5.80
C LEU A 405 -28.32 9.32 5.77
N ARG A 406 -28.86 8.36 6.53
CA ARG A 406 -30.30 8.20 6.66
C ARG A 406 -30.87 9.40 7.42
N SER A 407 -31.65 10.25 6.77
CA SER A 407 -32.41 11.30 7.45
C SER A 407 -33.49 10.65 8.30
N VAL A 408 -33.28 10.61 9.62
CA VAL A 408 -34.42 10.72 10.54
C VAL A 408 -34.96 12.13 10.30
N GLU A 409 -36.27 12.36 10.29
CA GLU A 409 -36.92 13.64 9.90
C GLU A 409 -36.44 14.89 10.68
N GLU A 410 -35.50 14.75 11.63
CA GLU A 410 -34.87 15.81 12.42
C GLU A 410 -33.34 15.93 12.23
N LEU A 411 -32.72 15.16 11.32
CA LEU A 411 -31.28 15.19 11.03
C LEU A 411 -31.05 15.50 9.54
N SER A 412 -31.09 16.77 9.20
CA SER A 412 -30.56 17.26 7.93
C SER A 412 -29.04 17.36 7.99
N ASN A 413 -28.36 16.48 7.24
CA ASN A 413 -26.96 16.56 6.77
C ASN A 413 -25.83 16.47 7.81
N CYS A 414 -25.46 15.23 8.16
CA CYS A 414 -24.13 14.90 8.70
C CYS A 414 -23.09 14.81 7.59
N THR A 415 -21.82 14.67 8.00
CA THR A 415 -20.60 15.21 7.40
C THR A 415 -19.30 14.65 7.98
N ALA A 416 -18.94 13.42 7.66
CA ALA A 416 -17.64 12.85 8.01
C ALA A 416 -16.64 12.99 6.84
N VAL A 417 -15.39 13.32 7.17
CA VAL A 417 -14.25 13.07 6.28
C VAL A 417 -13.75 11.66 6.63
N ILE A 418 -13.76 10.76 5.66
CA ILE A 418 -13.08 9.45 5.74
C ILE A 418 -11.82 9.53 4.91
#